data_AF-A0A4Y3JDA9-F1
#
_entry.id   AF-A0A4Y3JDA9-F1
#
_cell.length_a   1.000
_cell.length_b   1.000
_cell.length_c   1.000
_cell.angle_alpha   90.00
_cell.angle_beta   90.00
_cell.angle_gamma   90.00
#
_symmetry.space_group_name_H-M   'P 1'
#
loop_
_entity.id
_entity.type
_entity.pdbx_description
1 polymer ?
#
loop_
_entity_poly.entity_id
_entity_poly.type
_entity_poly.pdbx_seq_one_letter_code
_entity_poly.pdbx_strand_id
1 'polypeptide(L)' 'MKQNPIPSQTTSRLYQHPTVEEQRLSRFATIKANVIDFIKFIALSFILWVIAVSAATWIMGG' A
#
# COMPACT_ATOMS: atom_id res chain seq x y z
N MET A 1 15.35 39.37 -40.59
CA MET A 1 14.03 38.77 -40.28
C MET A 1 13.68 39.11 -38.84
N LYS A 2 12.49 39.67 -38.57
CA LYS A 2 12.02 39.94 -37.19
C LYS A 2 11.42 38.66 -36.62
N GLN A 3 11.97 38.17 -35.51
CA GLN A 3 11.52 36.96 -34.83
C GLN A 3 10.50 37.38 -33.76
N ASN A 4 9.24 36.98 -33.92
CA ASN A 4 8.22 37.22 -32.91
C ASN A 4 8.50 36.32 -31.70
N PRO A 5 8.47 36.83 -30.45
CA PRO A 5 8.69 36.00 -29.28
C PRO A 5 7.55 34.99 -29.15
N ILE A 6 7.89 33.69 -29.20
CA ILE A 6 6.96 32.61 -28.89
C ILE A 6 6.97 32.46 -27.37
N PRO A 7 5.83 32.64 -26.67
CA PRO A 7 5.78 32.47 -25.23
C PRO A 7 6.15 31.03 -24.86
N SER A 8 7.02 30.88 -23.86
CA SER A 8 7.49 29.56 -23.43
C SER A 8 6.30 28.66 -23.07
N GLN A 9 6.16 27.54 -23.78
CA GLN A 9 5.17 26.50 -23.46
C GLN A 9 5.65 25.52 -22.39
N THR A 10 6.78 25.79 -21.72
CA THR A 10 7.21 25.02 -20.54
C THR A 10 6.31 25.37 -19.36
N THR A 11 5.13 24.76 -19.39
CA THR A 11 4.04 24.85 -18.44
C THR A 11 4.56 24.52 -17.04
N SER A 12 4.26 25.36 -16.05
CA SER A 12 4.70 25.20 -14.66
C SER A 12 4.37 23.82 -14.06
N ARG A 13 3.38 23.12 -14.64
CA ARG A 13 2.98 21.75 -14.30
C ARG A 13 4.12 20.73 -14.33
N LEU A 14 5.12 20.87 -15.21
CA LEU A 14 6.16 19.84 -15.36
C LEU A 14 7.14 19.79 -14.17
N TYR A 15 7.26 20.89 -13.41
CA TYR A 15 8.15 21.01 -12.24
C TYR A 15 7.38 21.36 -10.96
N GLN A 16 6.06 21.19 -10.95
CA GLN A 16 5.25 21.51 -9.81
C GLN A 16 5.39 20.40 -8.76
N HIS A 17 5.98 20.72 -7.62
CA HIS A 17 5.97 19.82 -6.47
C HIS A 17 4.51 19.52 -6.10
N PRO A 18 4.15 18.25 -5.79
CA PRO A 18 2.81 17.90 -5.39
C PRO A 18 2.36 18.77 -4.22
N THR A 19 1.14 19.28 -4.30
CA THR A 19 0.55 20.05 -3.21
C THR A 19 0.28 19.15 -2.00
N VAL A 20 0.21 19.72 -0.80
CA VAL A 20 -0.02 18.96 0.44
C VAL A 20 -1.30 18.10 0.37
N GLU A 21 -2.33 18.60 -0.30
CA GLU A 21 -3.58 17.86 -0.52
C GLU A 21 -3.43 16.68 -1.49
N GLU A 22 -2.58 16.79 -2.51
CA GLU A 22 -2.28 15.70 -3.45
C GLU A 22 -1.40 14.60 -2.82
N GLN A 23 -0.57 14.97 -1.84
CA GLN A 23 0.23 14.02 -1.06
C GLN A 23 -0.59 13.32 0.03
N ARG A 24 -1.80 13.82 0.33
CA ARG A 24 -2.61 13.29 1.41
C ARG A 24 -3.21 11.95 1.01
N LEU A 25 -2.64 10.88 1.54
CA LEU A 25 -3.19 9.54 1.38
C LEU A 25 -4.62 9.48 1.91
N SER A 26 -5.51 8.86 1.14
CA SER A 26 -6.89 8.64 1.58
C SER A 26 -6.92 7.75 2.82
N ARG A 27 -7.49 8.26 3.92
CA ARG A 27 -7.64 7.51 5.18
C ARG A 27 -8.37 6.19 4.97
N PHE A 28 -9.40 6.19 4.12
CA PHE A 28 -10.14 4.97 3.79
C PHE A 28 -9.29 3.96 3.02
N ALA A 29 -8.43 4.43 2.10
CA ALA A 29 -7.49 3.54 1.40
C ALA A 29 -6.49 2.91 2.36
N THR A 30 -5.96 3.71 3.31
CA THR A 30 -5.07 3.21 4.37
C THR A 30 -5.76 2.17 5.23
N ILE A 31 -6.97 2.45 5.73
CA ILE A 31 -7.73 1.50 6.58
C ILE A 31 -8.00 0.21 5.81
N LYS A 32 -8.46 0.30 4.56
CA LYS A 32 -8.73 -0.87 3.71
C LYS A 32 -7.50 -1.75 3.52
N ALA A 33 -6.33 -1.15 3.24
CA ALA A 33 -5.08 -1.89 3.09
C ALA A 33 -4.72 -2.64 4.38
N ASN A 34 -4.76 -1.94 5.54
CA ASN A 34 -4.45 -2.55 6.83
C ASN A 34 -5.41 -3.69 7.18
N VAL A 35 -6.71 -3.56 6.89
CA VAL A 35 -7.70 -4.63 7.12
C VAL A 35 -7.37 -5.86 6.27
N ILE A 36 -7.02 -5.68 4.99
CA ILE A 36 -6.64 -6.79 4.11
C ILE A 36 -5.40 -7.50 4.64
N ASP A 37 -4.38 -6.75 5.06
CA ASP A 37 -3.14 -7.33 5.58
C ASP A 37 -3.37 -8.04 6.92
N PHE A 38 -4.22 -7.48 7.79
CA PHE A 38 -4.62 -8.13 9.03
C PHE A 38 -5.37 -9.46 8.79
N ILE A 39 -6.28 -9.50 7.81
CA ILE A 39 -7.00 -10.74 7.44
C ILE A 39 -6.03 -11.80 6.93
N LYS A 40 -5.03 -11.43 6.11
CA LYS A 40 -4.00 -12.37 5.65
C LYS A 40 -3.18 -12.90 6.82
N PHE A 41 -2.78 -12.02 7.74
CA PHE A 41 -2.02 -12.39 8.92
C PHE A 41 -2.79 -13.38 9.79
N ILE A 42 -4.04 -13.07 10.17
CA ILE A 42 -4.82 -13.95 11.05
C ILE A 42 -5.11 -15.31 10.39
N ALA A 43 -5.38 -15.34 9.08
CA ALA A 43 -5.59 -16.58 8.35
C ALA A 43 -4.32 -17.45 8.36
N LEU A 44 -3.16 -16.87 8.06
CA LEU A 44 -1.89 -17.58 8.08
C LEU A 44 -1.54 -18.07 9.49
N SER A 45 -1.67 -17.21 10.50
CA SER A 45 -1.41 -17.56 11.90
C SER A 45 -2.30 -18.70 12.37
N PHE A 46 -3.58 -18.68 12.01
CA PHE A 46 -4.51 -19.74 12.38
C PHE A 46 -4.14 -21.08 11.73
N ILE A 47 -3.80 -21.08 10.44
CA ILE A 47 -3.34 -22.29 9.73
C ILE A 47 -2.08 -22.85 10.38
N LEU A 48 -1.08 -22.01 10.64
CA LEU A 48 0.17 -22.42 11.28
C LEU A 48 -0.07 -22.95 12.69
N TRP A 49 -0.97 -22.33 13.45
CA TRP A 49 -1.35 -22.78 14.78
C TRP A 49 -1.99 -24.17 14.74
N VAL A 50 -2.96 -24.42 13.84
CA VAL A 50 -3.57 -25.74 13.67
C VAL A 50 -2.51 -26.79 13.34
N ILE A 51 -1.61 -26.49 12.39
CA ILE A 51 -0.52 -27.40 12.02
C ILE A 51 0.38 -27.69 13.23
N ALA A 52 0.78 -26.66 13.97
CA ALA A 52 1.65 -26.81 15.13
C ALA A 52 1.01 -27.65 16.23
N VAL A 53 -0.28 -27.39 16.53
CA VAL A 53 -1.03 -28.16 17.53
C VAL A 53 -1.20 -29.61 17.07
N SER A 54 -1.63 -29.85 15.84
CA SER A 54 -1.77 -31.21 15.30
C SER A 54 -0.45 -31.98 15.31
N ALA A 55 0.65 -31.33 14.94
CA ALA A 55 1.98 -31.94 15.00
C ALA A 55 2.39 -32.26 16.44
N ALA A 56 2.16 -31.36 17.38
CA ALA A 56 2.45 -31.58 18.80
C ALA A 56 1.63 -32.74 19.37
N THR A 57 0.31 -32.78 19.12
CA THR A 57 -0.58 -33.87 19.53
C THR A 57 -0.10 -35.21 18.97
N TRP A 58 0.27 -35.25 17.69
CA TRP A 58 0.76 -36.49 17.06
C TRP A 58 2.07 -36.97 17.69
N ILE A 59 3.02 -36.08 17.95
CA ILE A 59 4.29 -36.42 18.62
C ILE A 59 4.05 -36.93 20.05
N MET A 60 3.05 -36.40 20.74
CA MET A 60 2.72 -36.78 22.13
C MET A 60 1.86 -38.05 22.24
N GLY A 61 1.59 -38.75 21.13
CA GLY A 61 0.92 -40.04 21.14
C GLY A 61 -0.56 -40.02 20.74
N GLY A 62 -1.09 -38.88 20.29
CA GLY A 62 -2.49 -38.72 19.87
C GLY A 62 -3.42 -38.34 21.00
#